data_AF-A0A2E3N521-F1
#
_entry.id   AF-A0A2E3N521-F1
#
_cell.length_a   1.000
_cell.length_b   1.000
_cell.length_c   1.000
_cell.angle_alpha   90.00
_cell.angle_beta   90.00
_cell.angle_gamma   90.00
#
_symmetry.space_group_name_H-M   'P 1'
#
loop_
_entity.id
_entity.type
_entity.pdbx_description
1 polymer ?
#
loop_
_entity_poly.entity_id
_entity_poly.type
_entity_poly.pdbx_seq_one_letter_code
_entity_poly.pdbx_strand_id
1 'polypeptide(L)'
;MKRKSVIGHACWAAATAGAFAAGLVLDQKSSGGSAGPSVKVPSSAKSSRSMGGNAPGSSGTRGARPPVSAAAASGQRPGGGGGGPRILSEAEIAAVAKDAFRNGNPLVRRKAFDQFLSNLTADNAQEMLVHLKENRVGGDKWRDFHYLWGTLDGKAAVDHSLDSEERDLSYTMAGWASNYPNAAIDYINNLSEEDRGSFRHLQEAMVSGMADNNTAVATDYVLQLANEGDDRANHLFGVVTREVVSNVGIDEAARWSESLPDGDLKGAALDTVAHRFTNSDPEAAARWVEQFAGQAYADRAIEEVGDEWAERDPASAVNWLETIQEGRGQSMGLHSAFGEWAQRDPVAAGERISSMERSPQRDAAIGGFSRRISYDDPGAAIEWANSIADDSSRTRALTHAGQQLFRRDRAAAEAWVGSSGLPPEAQQAVLNPPQGRRR
;
A
#
# COMPACT_ATOMS: atom_id res chain seq x y z
N MET A 1 -9.04 38.70 -34.78
CA MET A 1 -8.46 37.34 -34.94
C MET A 1 -8.13 36.85 -33.54
N LYS A 2 -8.57 35.70 -33.02
CA LYS A 2 -8.70 34.36 -33.60
C LYS A 2 -9.96 33.66 -33.05
N ARG A 3 -10.85 33.24 -33.97
CA ARG A 3 -11.86 32.20 -33.74
C ARG A 3 -11.14 30.84 -33.78
N LYS A 4 -10.78 30.27 -32.64
CA LYS A 4 -10.37 28.86 -32.50
C LYS A 4 -10.69 28.40 -31.07
N SER A 5 -11.94 28.02 -30.82
CA SER A 5 -12.33 27.24 -29.62
C SER A 5 -13.73 26.62 -29.72
N VAL A 6 -14.58 27.11 -30.62
CA VAL A 6 -15.98 26.62 -30.74
C VAL A 6 -16.08 25.26 -31.44
N ILE A 7 -15.06 24.86 -32.21
CA ILE A 7 -15.09 23.61 -32.99
C ILE A 7 -14.77 22.38 -32.12
N GLY A 8 -14.04 22.54 -31.01
CA GLY A 8 -13.74 21.41 -30.11
C GLY A 8 -14.95 20.91 -29.33
N HIS A 9 -15.81 21.81 -28.84
CA HIS A 9 -16.97 21.45 -27.99
C HIS A 9 -18.15 20.88 -28.79
N ALA A 10 -18.27 21.23 -30.08
CA ALA A 10 -19.29 20.67 -30.95
C ALA A 10 -19.02 19.19 -31.33
N CYS A 11 -17.75 18.78 -31.36
CA CYS A 11 -17.39 17.39 -31.65
C CYS A 11 -17.70 16.44 -30.48
N TRP A 12 -17.56 16.91 -29.23
CA TRP A 12 -17.92 16.13 -28.04
C TRP A 12 -19.43 15.93 -27.90
N ALA A 13 -20.24 16.99 -28.11
CA ALA A 13 -21.69 16.91 -28.04
C ALA A 13 -22.32 16.07 -29.18
N ALA A 14 -21.71 16.05 -30.37
CA ALA A 14 -22.21 15.27 -31.50
C ALA A 14 -21.89 13.77 -31.40
N ALA A 15 -20.75 13.40 -30.80
CA ALA A 15 -20.37 12.00 -30.60
C ALA A 15 -21.19 11.34 -29.47
N THR A 16 -21.49 12.06 -28.38
CA THR A 16 -22.33 11.55 -27.27
C THR A 16 -23.81 11.44 -27.67
N ALA A 17 -24.35 12.37 -28.45
CA ALA A 17 -25.70 12.26 -28.99
C ALA A 17 -25.87 11.07 -29.96
N GLY A 18 -24.82 10.74 -30.73
CA GLY A 18 -24.80 9.60 -31.64
C GLY A 18 -24.83 8.24 -30.91
N ALA A 19 -24.04 8.09 -29.84
CA ALA A 19 -24.01 6.88 -29.04
C ALA A 19 -25.30 6.67 -28.22
N PHE A 20 -25.90 7.75 -27.70
CA PHE A 20 -27.17 7.71 -26.98
C PHE A 20 -28.35 7.32 -27.88
N ALA A 21 -28.41 7.84 -29.11
CA ALA A 21 -29.44 7.46 -30.08
C ALA A 21 -29.31 6.00 -30.55
N ALA A 22 -28.08 5.50 -30.71
CA ALA A 22 -27.84 4.09 -31.04
C ALA A 22 -28.28 3.13 -29.91
N GLY A 23 -28.06 3.52 -28.65
CA GLY A 23 -28.53 2.77 -27.47
C GLY A 23 -30.05 2.67 -27.39
N LEU A 24 -30.78 3.77 -27.63
CA LEU A 24 -32.24 3.79 -27.64
C LEU A 24 -32.86 2.94 -28.77
N VAL A 25 -32.20 2.89 -29.93
CA VAL A 25 -32.66 2.08 -31.08
C VAL A 25 -32.43 0.58 -30.85
N LEU A 26 -31.39 0.20 -30.07
CA LEU A 26 -31.16 -1.20 -29.68
C LEU A 26 -32.13 -1.66 -28.58
N ASP A 27 -32.52 -0.77 -27.65
CA ASP A 27 -33.52 -1.01 -26.59
C ASP A 27 -34.94 -1.25 -27.15
N GLN A 28 -35.27 -0.63 -28.29
CA GLN A 28 -36.53 -0.91 -29.02
C GLN A 28 -36.52 -2.22 -29.79
N LYS A 29 -35.34 -2.77 -30.14
CA LYS A 29 -35.24 -4.04 -30.89
C LYS A 29 -35.23 -5.28 -29.99
N SER A 30 -34.76 -5.17 -28.74
CA SER A 30 -34.72 -6.27 -27.78
C SER A 30 -36.08 -6.57 -27.11
N SER A 31 -37.05 -5.67 -27.24
CA SER A 31 -38.41 -5.82 -26.70
C SER A 31 -39.41 -6.56 -27.63
N GLY A 32 -38.96 -7.03 -28.80
CA GLY A 32 -39.77 -7.82 -29.73
C GLY A 32 -39.37 -9.30 -29.74
N GLY A 33 -40.03 -10.12 -28.92
CA GLY A 33 -39.79 -11.57 -28.90
C GLY A 33 -40.20 -12.27 -30.20
N SER A 34 -39.33 -13.15 -30.70
CA SER A 34 -39.73 -14.38 -31.40
C SER A 34 -38.61 -15.42 -31.35
N ALA A 35 -39.01 -16.68 -31.20
CA ALA A 35 -38.14 -17.83 -30.97
C ALA A 35 -37.58 -18.45 -32.26
N GLY A 36 -36.32 -18.89 -32.18
CA GLY A 36 -35.75 -20.04 -32.91
C GLY A 36 -34.73 -19.73 -34.02
N PRO A 37 -33.89 -20.70 -34.47
CA PRO A 37 -33.62 -22.03 -33.93
C PRO A 37 -32.15 -22.26 -33.50
N SER A 38 -31.95 -23.36 -32.78
CA SER A 38 -30.68 -23.94 -32.35
C SER A 38 -29.76 -24.30 -33.55
N VAL A 39 -28.52 -23.81 -33.51
CA VAL A 39 -27.48 -24.17 -34.48
C VAL A 39 -26.40 -25.02 -33.80
N LYS A 40 -26.16 -26.17 -34.42
CA LYS A 40 -25.26 -27.24 -34.02
C LYS A 40 -23.80 -26.82 -34.09
N VAL A 41 -23.04 -27.24 -33.08
CA VAL A 41 -21.57 -27.30 -33.06
C VAL A 41 -21.07 -28.36 -34.05
N PRO A 42 -20.01 -28.09 -34.83
CA PRO A 42 -19.14 -29.13 -35.35
C PRO A 42 -17.85 -29.24 -34.52
N SER A 43 -17.56 -30.47 -34.12
CA SER A 43 -16.28 -30.90 -33.56
C SER A 43 -15.21 -31.09 -34.63
N SER A 44 -13.95 -31.15 -34.19
CA SER A 44 -12.69 -31.47 -34.90
C SER A 44 -11.96 -30.22 -35.45
N ALA A 45 -10.64 -30.05 -35.27
CA ALA A 45 -9.60 -31.06 -35.22
C ALA A 45 -8.49 -30.77 -34.18
N LYS A 46 -7.92 -31.88 -33.72
CA LYS A 46 -6.73 -32.03 -32.88
C LYS A 46 -5.48 -31.52 -33.59
N SER A 47 -4.59 -30.87 -32.86
CA SER A 47 -3.14 -31.02 -33.07
C SER A 47 -2.47 -31.24 -31.73
N SER A 48 -2.05 -32.48 -31.54
CA SER A 48 -1.22 -32.99 -30.48
C SER A 48 0.25 -32.63 -30.73
N ARG A 49 0.93 -32.07 -29.73
CA ARG A 49 2.31 -32.47 -29.40
C ARG A 49 2.44 -32.61 -27.90
N SER A 50 2.30 -33.85 -27.46
CA SER A 50 2.81 -34.40 -26.21
C SER A 50 4.17 -35.03 -26.51
N MET A 51 5.11 -34.86 -25.57
CA MET A 51 6.11 -35.83 -25.07
C MET A 51 7.12 -35.00 -24.25
N GLY A 52 7.40 -35.24 -22.98
CA GLY A 52 7.11 -36.31 -22.02
C GLY A 52 7.96 -35.98 -20.77
N GLY A 53 7.79 -36.55 -19.59
CA GLY A 53 6.87 -37.56 -19.08
C GLY A 53 7.05 -37.65 -17.56
N ASN A 54 5.95 -38.01 -16.90
CA ASN A 54 5.81 -38.62 -15.57
C ASN A 54 6.82 -39.77 -15.34
N ALA A 55 7.22 -40.21 -14.15
CA ALA A 55 6.83 -40.06 -12.73
C ALA A 55 7.86 -40.93 -11.91
N PRO A 56 7.52 -41.60 -10.78
CA PRO A 56 7.05 -41.14 -9.46
C PRO A 56 7.97 -41.59 -8.29
N GLY A 57 7.77 -40.96 -7.12
CA GLY A 57 7.70 -41.65 -5.82
C GLY A 57 8.99 -42.05 -5.10
N SER A 58 9.26 -41.41 -3.96
CA SER A 58 9.73 -42.15 -2.78
C SER A 58 9.23 -41.52 -1.48
N SER A 59 8.48 -42.34 -0.76
CA SER A 59 8.14 -42.26 0.66
C SER A 59 9.38 -42.39 1.57
N GLY A 60 9.32 -41.75 2.75
CA GLY A 60 10.27 -41.91 3.87
C GLY A 60 11.29 -40.77 3.87
N THR A 61 11.45 -39.95 4.89
CA THR A 61 11.44 -40.24 6.33
C THR A 61 11.23 -38.95 7.12
N ARG A 62 10.50 -39.04 8.25
CA ARG A 62 10.50 -38.05 9.32
C ARG A 62 11.94 -37.74 9.73
N GLY A 63 12.42 -36.54 9.42
CA GLY A 63 13.63 -35.95 10.00
C GLY A 63 13.21 -34.96 11.07
N ALA A 64 13.27 -35.40 12.33
CA ALA A 64 13.11 -34.52 13.48
C ALA A 64 14.15 -33.39 13.41
N ARG A 65 13.68 -32.14 13.49
CA ARG A 65 14.55 -31.00 13.85
C ARG A 65 15.16 -31.31 15.22
N PRO A 66 16.49 -31.32 15.39
CA PRO A 66 17.07 -31.40 16.72
C PRO A 66 16.84 -30.05 17.43
N PRO A 67 16.69 -30.05 18.76
CA PRO A 67 16.60 -28.81 19.52
C PRO A 67 17.96 -28.09 19.43
N VAL A 68 17.91 -26.77 19.32
CA VAL A 68 19.10 -25.91 19.41
C VAL A 68 19.53 -25.93 20.88
N SER A 69 20.34 -26.92 21.24
CA SER A 69 21.01 -26.98 22.54
C SER A 69 22.33 -26.25 22.42
N ALA A 70 22.49 -25.21 23.24
CA ALA A 70 23.77 -24.59 23.53
C ALA A 70 24.79 -25.67 23.92
N ALA A 71 25.81 -25.86 23.09
CA ALA A 71 26.95 -26.72 23.41
C ALA A 71 28.23 -26.01 22.99
N ALA A 72 29.02 -25.65 24.00
CA ALA A 72 30.37 -25.17 23.90
C ALA A 72 31.21 -26.13 23.03
N ALA A 73 31.77 -25.61 21.93
CA ALA A 73 32.69 -26.34 21.09
C ALA A 73 34.11 -26.29 21.70
N SER A 74 34.48 -27.36 22.40
CA SER A 74 35.87 -27.71 22.69
C SER A 74 36.47 -28.42 21.46
N GLY A 75 37.16 -27.64 20.61
CA GLY A 75 38.01 -28.12 19.52
C GLY A 75 39.44 -27.63 19.71
N GLN A 76 40.40 -28.55 19.72
CA GLN A 76 41.83 -28.31 19.96
C GLN A 76 42.47 -27.36 18.93
N ARG A 77 43.25 -26.41 19.48
CA ARG A 77 44.03 -25.38 18.79
C ARG A 77 45.17 -25.94 17.91
N PRO A 78 45.38 -25.42 16.70
CA PRO A 78 46.71 -25.17 16.18
C PRO A 78 47.25 -23.88 16.83
N GLY A 79 48.49 -23.91 17.33
CA GLY A 79 49.09 -22.80 18.08
C GLY A 79 49.20 -21.49 17.27
N GLY A 80 48.76 -20.39 17.88
CA GLY A 80 48.97 -19.02 17.41
C GLY A 80 48.09 -18.02 18.14
N GLY A 81 48.69 -17.18 18.99
CA GLY A 81 48.21 -15.87 19.49
C GLY A 81 46.74 -15.73 19.93
N GLY A 82 46.51 -15.71 21.24
CA GLY A 82 45.26 -15.18 21.80
C GLY A 82 45.15 -13.67 21.58
N GLY A 83 44.07 -13.24 20.96
CA GLY A 83 43.66 -11.84 20.88
C GLY A 83 42.18 -11.79 20.53
N GLY A 84 41.33 -11.47 21.51
CA GLY A 84 40.01 -10.95 21.20
C GLY A 84 40.12 -9.62 20.43
N PRO A 85 39.02 -9.05 19.95
CA PRO A 85 39.04 -7.74 19.31
C PRO A 85 39.76 -6.72 20.20
N ARG A 86 40.82 -6.09 19.69
CA ARG A 86 41.55 -5.06 20.45
C ARG A 86 40.70 -3.80 20.51
N ILE A 87 40.20 -3.45 21.70
CA ILE A 87 39.55 -2.16 21.95
C ILE A 87 40.58 -1.04 21.79
N LEU A 88 40.24 -0.02 21.00
CA LEU A 88 41.08 1.16 20.80
C LEU A 88 41.17 2.00 22.08
N SER A 89 42.35 2.59 22.32
CA SER A 89 42.50 3.64 23.34
C SER A 89 41.83 4.95 22.89
N GLU A 90 41.53 5.85 23.83
CA GLU A 90 40.96 7.18 23.55
C GLU A 90 41.73 7.94 22.44
N ALA A 91 43.06 7.94 22.50
CA ALA A 91 43.89 8.59 21.47
C ALA A 91 43.73 7.94 20.08
N GLU A 92 43.52 6.62 20.04
CA GLU A 92 43.29 5.89 18.80
C GLU A 92 41.86 6.10 18.28
N ILE A 93 40.87 6.18 19.16
CA ILE A 93 39.48 6.55 18.83
C ILE A 93 39.45 7.95 18.22
N ALA A 94 40.13 8.92 18.83
CA ALA A 94 40.23 10.29 18.32
C ALA A 94 40.90 10.35 16.94
N ALA A 95 41.95 9.54 16.72
CA ALA A 95 42.60 9.43 15.42
C ALA A 95 41.66 8.85 14.35
N VAL A 96 40.93 7.77 14.69
CA VAL A 96 39.94 7.15 13.79
C VAL A 96 38.78 8.12 13.52
N ALA A 97 38.29 8.84 14.52
CA ALA A 97 37.21 9.84 14.37
C ALA A 97 37.61 10.97 13.40
N LYS A 98 38.86 11.44 13.49
CA LYS A 98 39.40 12.44 12.56
C LYS A 98 39.32 11.93 11.11
N ASP A 99 39.71 10.69 10.87
CA ASP A 99 39.61 10.10 9.55
C ASP A 99 38.17 9.83 9.11
N ALA A 100 37.30 9.37 10.03
CA ALA A 100 35.90 9.07 9.75
C ALA A 100 35.10 10.31 9.31
N PHE A 101 35.37 11.47 9.92
CA PHE A 101 34.52 12.65 9.77
C PHE A 101 35.16 13.80 8.99
N ARG A 102 36.50 13.89 8.93
CA ARG A 102 37.18 15.04 8.30
C ARG A 102 38.07 14.69 7.10
N ASN A 103 38.34 13.41 6.85
CA ASN A 103 39.23 13.04 5.74
C ASN A 103 38.65 13.46 4.38
N GLY A 104 39.45 14.02 3.48
CA GLY A 104 38.98 14.45 2.16
C GLY A 104 38.54 13.29 1.26
N ASN A 105 39.10 12.09 1.47
CA ASN A 105 38.79 10.90 0.67
C ASN A 105 37.55 10.16 1.20
N PRO A 106 36.47 10.01 0.41
CA PRO A 106 35.25 9.33 0.84
C PRO A 106 35.43 7.86 1.24
N LEU A 107 36.34 7.12 0.60
CA LEU A 107 36.59 5.72 0.93
C LEU A 107 37.33 5.58 2.27
N VAL A 108 38.23 6.51 2.57
CA VAL A 108 38.91 6.55 3.88
C VAL A 108 37.91 6.89 4.98
N ARG A 109 37.05 7.89 4.76
CA ARG A 109 35.97 8.22 5.72
C ARG A 109 35.06 7.03 6.03
N ARG A 110 34.64 6.28 5.01
CA ARG A 110 33.79 5.09 5.20
C ARG A 110 34.50 4.02 6.02
N LYS A 111 35.72 3.61 5.62
CA LYS A 111 36.50 2.61 6.36
C LYS A 111 36.79 3.01 7.81
N ALA A 112 37.16 4.27 8.03
CA ALA A 112 37.42 4.79 9.36
C ALA A 112 36.13 4.86 10.20
N PHE A 113 34.98 5.18 9.60
CA PHE A 113 33.70 5.14 10.29
C PHE A 113 33.28 3.71 10.65
N ASP A 114 33.49 2.74 9.76
CA ASP A 114 33.24 1.33 10.06
C ASP A 114 34.14 0.86 11.22
N GLN A 115 35.41 1.25 11.20
CA GLN A 115 36.35 0.97 12.30
C GLN A 115 35.91 1.66 13.60
N PHE A 116 35.42 2.90 13.53
CA PHE A 116 34.88 3.65 14.66
C PHE A 116 33.74 2.86 15.29
N LEU A 117 32.70 2.51 14.52
CA LEU A 117 31.56 1.74 15.00
C LEU A 117 31.93 0.34 15.50
N SER A 118 32.88 -0.34 14.87
CA SER A 118 33.33 -1.68 15.33
C SER A 118 34.04 -1.67 16.69
N ASN A 119 34.45 -0.50 17.17
CA ASN A 119 35.07 -0.31 18.48
C ASN A 119 34.11 0.31 19.51
N LEU A 120 32.85 0.52 19.13
CA LEU A 120 31.82 0.96 20.07
C LEU A 120 31.52 -0.14 21.08
N THR A 121 31.53 0.23 22.36
CA THR A 121 31.14 -0.59 23.51
C THR A 121 30.18 0.22 24.39
N ALA A 122 29.48 -0.44 25.31
CA ALA A 122 28.68 0.26 26.32
C ALA A 122 29.54 1.27 27.13
N ASP A 123 30.77 0.87 27.48
CA ASP A 123 31.66 1.69 28.32
C ASP A 123 32.19 2.96 27.63
N ASN A 124 32.38 2.94 26.30
CA ASN A 124 32.98 4.06 25.57
C ASN A 124 32.00 4.86 24.70
N ALA A 125 30.71 4.50 24.69
CA ALA A 125 29.73 5.13 23.82
C ALA A 125 29.59 6.64 24.07
N GLN A 126 29.55 7.09 25.32
CA GLN A 126 29.44 8.52 25.62
C GLN A 126 30.68 9.31 25.19
N GLU A 127 31.88 8.74 25.33
CA GLU A 127 33.13 9.34 24.84
C GLU A 127 33.10 9.46 23.31
N MET A 128 32.70 8.39 22.63
CA MET A 128 32.59 8.37 21.17
C MET A 128 31.51 9.34 20.64
N LEU A 129 30.42 9.53 21.38
CA LEU A 129 29.37 10.50 21.04
C LEU A 129 29.90 11.94 20.95
N VAL A 130 30.88 12.31 21.78
CA VAL A 130 31.50 13.65 21.74
C VAL A 130 32.07 13.92 20.35
N HIS A 131 32.74 12.92 19.75
CA HIS A 131 33.27 13.05 18.40
C HIS A 131 32.17 13.22 17.34
N LEU A 132 31.02 12.59 17.49
CA LEU A 132 29.89 12.81 16.57
C LEU A 132 29.38 14.25 16.65
N LYS A 133 29.16 14.75 17.87
CA LYS A 133 28.63 16.10 18.13
C LYS A 133 29.58 17.19 17.63
N GLU A 134 30.86 17.10 17.97
CA GLU A 134 31.87 18.09 17.55
C GLU A 134 32.04 18.16 16.02
N ASN A 135 31.82 17.04 15.33
CA ASN A 135 31.96 16.96 13.88
C ASN A 135 30.65 17.22 13.12
N ARG A 136 29.54 17.49 13.82
CA ARG A 136 28.21 17.74 13.22
C ARG A 136 27.85 16.69 12.17
N VAL A 137 28.00 15.43 12.55
CA VAL A 137 27.83 14.30 11.63
C VAL A 137 26.43 14.28 11.00
N GLY A 138 26.35 13.82 9.75
CA GLY A 138 25.07 13.69 9.04
C GLY A 138 24.17 12.59 9.62
N GLY A 139 22.88 12.66 9.28
CA GLY A 139 21.82 11.82 9.84
C GLY A 139 22.09 10.31 9.79
N ASP A 140 22.61 9.79 8.68
CA ASP A 140 22.89 8.34 8.56
C ASP A 140 23.91 7.86 9.59
N LYS A 141 25.00 8.62 9.79
CA LYS A 141 26.05 8.27 10.78
C LYS A 141 25.55 8.38 12.20
N TRP A 142 24.70 9.38 12.45
CA TRP A 142 24.05 9.57 13.74
C TRP A 142 23.11 8.40 14.07
N ARG A 143 22.29 8.00 13.10
CA ARG A 143 21.41 6.83 13.20
C ARG A 143 22.21 5.56 13.48
N ASP A 144 23.21 5.26 12.66
CA ASP A 144 23.93 3.98 12.75
C ASP A 144 24.67 3.85 14.10
N PHE A 145 25.22 4.95 14.63
CA PHE A 145 25.82 4.99 15.96
C PHE A 145 24.81 4.69 17.06
N HIS A 146 23.68 5.41 17.09
CA HIS A 146 22.68 5.25 18.14
C HIS A 146 21.96 3.90 18.07
N TYR A 147 21.73 3.38 16.86
CA TYR A 147 21.25 2.02 16.69
C TYR A 147 22.19 1.02 17.34
N LEU A 148 23.49 1.05 17.02
CA LEU A 148 24.46 0.16 17.63
C LEU A 148 24.60 0.36 19.14
N TRP A 149 24.54 1.59 19.63
CA TRP A 149 24.56 1.84 21.07
C TRP A 149 23.34 1.22 21.77
N GLY A 150 22.14 1.40 21.21
CA GLY A 150 20.93 0.72 21.68
C GLY A 150 21.08 -0.79 21.70
N THR A 151 21.68 -1.37 20.67
CA THR A 151 21.98 -2.80 20.60
C THR A 151 22.96 -3.26 21.68
N LEU A 152 23.92 -2.43 22.07
CA LEU A 152 24.99 -2.79 23.02
C LEU A 152 24.60 -2.56 24.48
N ASP A 153 23.85 -1.51 24.77
CA ASP A 153 23.64 -0.98 26.13
C ASP A 153 22.15 -0.82 26.51
N GLY A 154 21.25 -1.08 25.56
CA GLY A 154 19.81 -1.19 25.76
C GLY A 154 19.21 -0.04 26.55
N LYS A 155 18.77 -0.33 27.78
CA LYS A 155 18.14 0.63 28.69
C LYS A 155 18.99 1.89 28.88
N ALA A 156 20.30 1.75 29.13
CA ALA A 156 21.14 2.90 29.42
C ALA A 156 21.30 3.84 28.21
N ALA A 157 21.33 3.29 26.99
CA ALA A 157 21.33 4.08 25.76
C ALA A 157 20.00 4.83 25.54
N VAL A 158 18.87 4.17 25.81
CA VAL A 158 17.54 4.78 25.68
C VAL A 158 17.30 5.83 26.75
N ASP A 159 17.65 5.56 28.01
CA ASP A 159 17.58 6.55 29.08
C ASP A 159 18.43 7.79 28.74
N HIS A 160 19.65 7.59 28.22
CA HIS A 160 20.48 8.70 27.76
C HIS A 160 19.80 9.53 26.66
N SER A 161 19.08 8.87 25.76
CA SER A 161 18.39 9.53 24.65
C SER A 161 17.11 10.25 25.09
N LEU A 162 16.47 9.82 26.19
CA LEU A 162 15.31 10.51 26.74
C LEU A 162 15.67 11.89 27.30
N ASP A 163 16.85 12.00 27.89
CA ASP A 163 17.39 13.27 28.43
C ASP A 163 18.06 14.14 27.36
N SER A 164 18.13 13.67 26.11
CA SER A 164 18.82 14.31 25.00
C SER A 164 17.92 15.31 24.27
N GLU A 165 18.45 16.47 23.89
CA GLU A 165 17.77 17.40 22.97
C GLU A 165 17.82 16.92 21.50
N GLU A 166 18.54 15.82 21.23
CA GLU A 166 18.80 15.29 19.89
C GLU A 166 17.73 14.28 19.45
N ARG A 167 17.71 13.96 18.16
CA ARG A 167 16.78 12.97 17.57
C ARG A 167 17.39 11.55 17.59
N ASP A 168 17.87 11.11 18.74
CA ASP A 168 18.55 9.82 18.94
C ASP A 168 17.63 8.71 19.49
N LEU A 169 16.57 9.09 20.23
CA LEU A 169 15.67 8.17 20.93
C LEU A 169 15.09 7.05 20.05
N SER A 170 14.63 7.38 18.83
CA SER A 170 14.10 6.37 17.91
C SER A 170 15.15 5.34 17.50
N TYR A 171 16.40 5.76 17.32
CA TYR A 171 17.46 4.89 16.85
C TYR A 171 17.98 3.98 17.96
N THR A 172 18.16 4.51 19.17
CA THR A 172 18.54 3.69 20.32
C THR A 172 17.46 2.68 20.67
N MET A 173 16.18 3.08 20.65
CA MET A 173 15.07 2.14 20.91
C MET A 173 14.98 1.05 19.84
N ALA A 174 15.09 1.39 18.55
CA ALA A 174 15.10 0.41 17.48
C ALA A 174 16.29 -0.56 17.59
N GLY A 175 17.48 -0.02 17.86
CA GLY A 175 18.69 -0.81 18.07
C GLY A 175 18.57 -1.79 19.23
N TRP A 176 17.99 -1.36 20.36
CA TRP A 176 17.74 -2.24 21.50
C TRP A 176 16.73 -3.34 21.17
N ALA A 177 15.60 -2.95 20.58
CA ALA A 177 14.50 -3.85 20.25
C ALA A 177 14.89 -4.91 19.20
N SER A 178 15.84 -4.61 18.32
CA SER A 178 16.31 -5.54 17.29
C SER A 178 16.91 -6.82 17.87
N ASN A 179 17.65 -6.74 18.97
CA ASN A 179 18.32 -7.89 19.61
C ASN A 179 17.64 -8.34 20.90
N TYR A 180 16.93 -7.45 21.60
CA TYR A 180 16.34 -7.72 22.90
C TYR A 180 14.88 -7.25 22.97
N PRO A 181 13.98 -7.79 22.11
CA PRO A 181 12.59 -7.34 21.98
C PRO A 181 11.81 -7.41 23.29
N ASN A 182 11.94 -8.49 24.07
CA ASN A 182 11.20 -8.63 25.33
C ASN A 182 11.64 -7.61 26.38
N ALA A 183 12.95 -7.33 26.48
CA ALA A 183 13.46 -6.32 27.42
C ALA A 183 12.99 -4.91 27.03
N ALA A 184 12.94 -4.63 25.72
CA ALA A 184 12.40 -3.40 25.17
C ALA A 184 10.89 -3.23 25.45
N ILE A 185 10.10 -4.30 25.30
CA ILE A 185 8.67 -4.31 25.63
C ILE A 185 8.46 -4.07 27.12
N ASP A 186 9.19 -4.79 27.98
CA ASP A 186 9.12 -4.63 29.44
C ASP A 186 9.46 -3.21 29.87
N TYR A 187 10.44 -2.58 29.22
CA TYR A 187 10.82 -1.20 29.48
C TYR A 187 9.69 -0.21 29.14
N ILE A 188 9.13 -0.30 27.93
CA ILE A 188 8.06 0.61 27.48
C ILE A 188 6.79 0.44 28.34
N ASN A 189 6.49 -0.78 28.79
CA ASN A 189 5.36 -1.05 29.69
C ASN A 189 5.56 -0.49 31.10
N ASN A 190 6.79 -0.19 31.50
CA ASN A 190 7.15 0.31 32.83
C ASN A 190 7.81 1.71 32.78
N LEU A 191 7.46 2.52 31.78
CA LEU A 191 7.94 3.91 31.68
C LEU A 191 7.53 4.73 32.92
N SER A 192 8.42 5.64 33.31
CA SER A 192 8.15 6.62 34.36
C SER A 192 6.96 7.52 33.97
N GLU A 193 6.30 8.15 34.96
CA GLU A 193 5.21 9.11 34.67
C GLU A 193 5.66 10.26 33.77
N GLU A 194 6.93 10.68 33.88
CA GLU A 194 7.53 11.74 33.08
C GLU A 194 7.69 11.31 31.62
N ASP A 195 8.08 10.07 31.37
CA ASP A 195 8.39 9.55 30.03
C ASP A 195 7.18 9.00 29.28
N ARG A 196 6.01 8.91 29.93
CA ARG A 196 4.78 8.40 29.30
C ARG A 196 4.38 9.16 28.04
N GLY A 197 4.77 10.43 27.93
CA GLY A 197 4.58 11.22 26.70
C GLY A 197 5.30 10.63 25.48
N SER A 198 6.44 9.96 25.70
CA SER A 198 7.28 9.36 24.66
C SER A 198 6.86 7.95 24.27
N PHE A 199 5.95 7.32 25.03
CA PHE A 199 5.47 5.95 24.78
C PHE A 199 5.13 5.71 23.32
N ARG A 200 4.43 6.65 22.67
CA ARG A 200 3.97 6.41 21.31
C ARG A 200 5.10 6.29 20.32
N HIS A 201 6.05 7.19 20.42
CA HIS A 201 7.22 7.23 19.57
C HIS A 201 8.14 6.03 19.83
N LEU A 202 8.35 5.70 21.11
CA LEU A 202 9.14 4.54 21.53
C LEU A 202 8.55 3.23 21.03
N GLN A 203 7.22 3.02 21.14
CA GLN A 203 6.59 1.78 20.69
C GLN A 203 6.72 1.60 19.17
N GLU A 204 6.64 2.68 18.40
CA GLU A 204 6.85 2.62 16.94
C GLU A 204 8.31 2.30 16.58
N ALA A 205 9.26 2.98 17.21
CA ALA A 205 10.69 2.70 17.03
C ALA A 205 11.07 1.28 17.45
N MET A 206 10.49 0.80 18.55
CA MET A 206 10.65 -0.58 19.02
C MET A 206 10.14 -1.57 17.97
N VAL A 207 8.92 -1.39 17.45
CA VAL A 207 8.35 -2.27 16.43
C VAL A 207 9.18 -2.26 15.15
N SER A 208 9.67 -1.09 14.72
CA SER A 208 10.61 -0.99 13.60
C SER A 208 11.87 -1.81 13.86
N GLY A 209 12.51 -1.61 15.02
CA GLY A 209 13.72 -2.35 15.40
C GLY A 209 13.52 -3.86 15.48
N MET A 210 12.39 -4.32 16.01
CA MET A 210 12.01 -5.74 16.00
C MET A 210 11.93 -6.27 14.56
N ALA A 211 11.28 -5.52 13.66
CA ALA A 211 11.08 -5.91 12.27
C ALA A 211 12.36 -5.87 11.43
N ASP A 212 13.31 -4.98 11.76
CA ASP A 212 14.63 -4.90 11.11
C ASP A 212 15.40 -6.23 11.21
N ASN A 213 15.29 -6.91 12.36
CA ASN A 213 16.00 -8.17 12.60
C ASN A 213 15.11 -9.40 12.41
N ASN A 214 13.85 -9.35 12.87
CA ASN A 214 12.92 -10.48 12.80
C ASN A 214 11.47 -10.01 12.67
N THR A 215 11.00 -9.96 11.43
CA THR A 215 9.61 -9.57 11.10
C THR A 215 8.55 -10.45 11.75
N ALA A 216 8.84 -11.71 12.07
CA ALA A 216 7.89 -12.59 12.76
C ALA A 216 7.65 -12.13 14.20
N VAL A 217 8.71 -11.75 14.93
CA VAL A 217 8.57 -11.23 16.31
C VAL A 217 7.76 -9.93 16.33
N ALA A 218 8.02 -9.02 15.39
CA ALA A 218 7.25 -7.78 15.26
C ALA A 218 5.78 -8.06 14.88
N THR A 219 5.54 -9.01 13.97
CA THR A 219 4.20 -9.43 13.57
C THR A 219 3.43 -9.99 14.77
N ASP A 220 4.01 -10.93 15.51
CA ASP A 220 3.38 -11.57 16.66
C ASP A 220 3.03 -10.55 17.75
N TYR A 221 3.94 -9.60 18.03
CA TYR A 221 3.70 -8.52 18.98
C TYR A 221 2.48 -7.66 18.59
N VAL A 222 2.41 -7.23 17.33
CA VAL A 222 1.31 -6.36 16.89
C VAL A 222 -0.02 -7.13 16.78
N LEU A 223 0.02 -8.42 16.40
CA LEU A 223 -1.16 -9.28 16.44
C LEU A 223 -1.67 -9.47 17.87
N GLN A 224 -0.77 -9.62 18.85
CA GLN A 224 -1.15 -9.69 20.25
C GLN A 224 -1.85 -8.39 20.70
N LEU A 225 -1.28 -7.22 20.38
CA LEU A 225 -1.90 -5.93 20.70
C LEU A 225 -3.32 -5.80 20.10
N ALA A 226 -3.51 -6.25 18.85
CA ALA A 226 -4.83 -6.23 18.23
C ALA A 226 -5.83 -7.14 18.95
N ASN A 227 -5.40 -8.34 19.37
CA ASN A 227 -6.23 -9.26 20.14
C ASN A 227 -6.59 -8.72 21.54
N GLU A 228 -5.73 -7.86 22.11
CA GLU A 228 -5.97 -7.17 23.37
C GLU A 228 -6.84 -5.91 23.20
N GLY A 229 -7.19 -5.53 21.97
CA GLY A 229 -8.03 -4.37 21.66
C GLY A 229 -7.27 -3.04 21.66
N ASP A 230 -5.95 -3.05 21.43
CA ASP A 230 -5.17 -1.82 21.28
C ASP A 230 -5.43 -1.16 19.93
N ASP A 231 -6.01 0.04 19.95
CA ASP A 231 -6.31 0.85 18.77
C ASP A 231 -5.05 1.18 17.92
N ARG A 232 -3.85 1.12 18.51
CA ARG A 232 -2.59 1.37 17.81
C ARG A 232 -2.14 0.21 16.94
N ALA A 233 -2.68 -0.99 17.13
CA ALA A 233 -2.22 -2.18 16.44
C ALA A 233 -2.23 -1.98 14.91
N ASN A 234 -3.29 -1.36 14.36
CA ASN A 234 -3.37 -1.09 12.92
C ASN A 234 -2.25 -0.17 12.41
N HIS A 235 -1.91 0.89 13.15
CA HIS A 235 -0.79 1.79 12.80
C HIS A 235 0.55 1.05 12.83
N LEU A 236 0.81 0.30 13.90
CA LEU A 236 2.04 -0.46 14.07
C LEU A 236 2.16 -1.58 13.02
N PHE A 237 1.05 -2.18 12.62
CA PHE A 237 1.03 -3.22 11.60
C PHE A 237 1.44 -2.69 10.23
N GLY A 238 1.10 -1.42 9.94
CA GLY A 238 1.60 -0.72 8.75
C GLY A 238 3.12 -0.54 8.77
N VAL A 239 3.74 -0.37 9.95
CA VAL A 239 5.21 -0.35 10.09
C VAL A 239 5.78 -1.72 9.75
N VAL A 240 5.26 -2.78 10.40
CA VAL A 240 5.70 -4.16 10.15
C VAL A 240 5.58 -4.53 8.67
N THR A 241 4.47 -4.19 8.03
CA THR A 241 4.23 -4.51 6.61
C THR A 241 5.26 -3.85 5.70
N ARG A 242 5.62 -2.58 5.95
CA ARG A 242 6.66 -1.89 5.15
C ARG A 242 8.04 -2.54 5.32
N GLU A 243 8.38 -2.96 6.54
CA GLU A 243 9.65 -3.65 6.80
C GLU A 243 9.68 -5.05 6.18
N VAL A 244 8.56 -5.80 6.22
CA VAL A 244 8.44 -7.08 5.53
C VAL A 244 8.70 -6.90 4.02
N VAL A 245 8.01 -5.97 3.37
CA VAL A 245 8.20 -5.71 1.94
C VAL A 245 9.66 -5.32 1.62
N SER A 246 10.29 -4.54 2.50
CA SER A 246 11.67 -4.06 2.30
C SER A 246 12.72 -5.16 2.51
N ASN A 247 12.50 -6.06 3.47
CA ASN A 247 13.49 -7.07 3.89
C ASN A 247 13.44 -8.36 3.07
N VAL A 248 12.24 -8.85 2.72
CA VAL A 248 12.09 -10.14 2.04
C VAL A 248 11.71 -10.01 0.56
N GLY A 249 11.33 -8.80 0.11
CA GLY A 249 10.85 -8.58 -1.25
C GLY A 249 9.35 -8.86 -1.41
N ILE A 250 8.83 -8.57 -2.60
CA ILE A 250 7.37 -8.51 -2.82
C ILE A 250 6.70 -9.89 -2.84
N ASP A 251 7.35 -10.90 -3.41
CA ASP A 251 6.78 -12.26 -3.51
C ASP A 251 6.67 -12.92 -2.13
N GLU A 252 7.71 -12.78 -1.30
CA GLU A 252 7.70 -13.25 0.09
C GLU A 252 6.73 -12.44 0.95
N ALA A 253 6.60 -11.13 0.75
CA ALA A 253 5.63 -10.30 1.45
C ALA A 253 4.18 -10.68 1.11
N ALA A 254 3.89 -11.01 -0.16
CA ALA A 254 2.60 -11.53 -0.58
C ALA A 254 2.24 -12.84 0.16
N ARG A 255 3.16 -13.81 0.20
CA ARG A 255 2.96 -15.07 0.97
C ARG A 255 2.84 -14.86 2.47
N TRP A 256 3.56 -13.88 3.03
CA TRP A 256 3.42 -13.52 4.43
C TRP A 256 2.00 -12.97 4.72
N SER A 257 1.50 -12.06 3.88
CA SER A 257 0.17 -11.47 4.08
C SER A 257 -0.97 -12.50 3.94
N GLU A 258 -0.79 -13.53 3.11
CA GLU A 258 -1.70 -14.69 3.02
C GLU A 258 -1.83 -15.45 4.34
N SER A 259 -0.73 -15.56 5.09
CA SER A 259 -0.66 -16.32 6.34
C SER A 259 -1.30 -15.62 7.54
N LEU A 260 -1.65 -14.34 7.39
CA LEU A 260 -2.25 -13.55 8.47
C LEU A 260 -3.68 -14.02 8.77
N PRO A 261 -4.13 -13.90 10.04
CA PRO A 261 -5.51 -14.14 10.42
C PRO A 261 -6.47 -13.24 9.64
N ASP A 262 -7.60 -13.79 9.19
CA ASP A 262 -8.61 -13.03 8.48
C ASP A 262 -9.16 -11.89 9.37
N GLY A 263 -9.23 -10.69 8.79
CA GLY A 263 -9.66 -9.48 9.49
C GLY A 263 -8.96 -8.23 8.98
N ASP A 264 -9.11 -7.14 9.73
CA ASP A 264 -8.67 -5.80 9.31
C ASP A 264 -7.15 -5.70 9.08
N LEU A 265 -6.35 -6.37 9.93
CA LEU A 265 -4.88 -6.36 9.78
C LEU A 265 -4.43 -7.07 8.50
N LYS A 266 -5.04 -8.21 8.16
CA LYS A 266 -4.79 -8.88 6.88
C LYS A 266 -5.18 -7.97 5.72
N GLY A 267 -6.34 -7.32 5.80
CA GLY A 267 -6.76 -6.36 4.78
C GLY A 267 -5.78 -5.22 4.59
N ALA A 268 -5.29 -4.62 5.69
CA ALA A 268 -4.30 -3.54 5.64
C ALA A 268 -2.94 -4.00 5.06
N ALA A 269 -2.52 -5.22 5.37
CA ALA A 269 -1.32 -5.80 4.76
C ALA A 269 -1.51 -6.08 3.26
N LEU A 270 -2.64 -6.70 2.88
CA LEU A 270 -2.96 -6.95 1.47
C LEU A 270 -2.97 -5.65 0.67
N ASP A 271 -3.57 -4.58 1.19
CA ASP A 271 -3.63 -3.24 0.59
C ASP A 271 -2.21 -2.68 0.34
N THR A 272 -1.37 -2.70 1.37
CA THR A 272 0.01 -2.18 1.29
C THR A 272 0.89 -3.00 0.34
N VAL A 273 0.75 -4.33 0.37
CA VAL A 273 1.47 -5.23 -0.53
C VAL A 273 0.98 -5.06 -1.96
N ALA A 274 -0.34 -4.96 -2.19
CA ALA A 274 -0.94 -4.70 -3.50
C ALA A 274 -0.35 -3.46 -4.17
N HIS A 275 -0.35 -2.32 -3.48
CA HIS A 275 0.24 -1.08 -4.01
C HIS A 275 1.70 -1.27 -4.49
N ARG A 276 2.53 -1.99 -3.73
CA ARG A 276 3.92 -2.26 -4.12
C ARG A 276 4.03 -3.29 -5.24
N PHE A 277 3.18 -4.31 -5.23
CA PHE A 277 3.18 -5.37 -6.23
C PHE A 277 2.73 -4.86 -7.59
N THR A 278 1.62 -4.12 -7.65
CA THR A 278 1.08 -3.54 -8.89
C THR A 278 2.10 -2.60 -9.55
N ASN A 279 2.87 -1.87 -8.73
CA ASN A 279 3.92 -1.00 -9.23
C ASN A 279 5.01 -1.76 -10.00
N SER A 280 5.30 -3.01 -9.61
CA SER A 280 6.29 -3.89 -10.23
C SER A 280 5.71 -4.73 -11.37
N ASP A 281 4.58 -5.40 -11.15
CA ASP A 281 3.94 -6.32 -12.09
C ASP A 281 2.41 -6.34 -11.81
N PRO A 282 1.61 -5.52 -12.54
CA PRO A 282 0.18 -5.42 -12.29
C PRO A 282 -0.58 -6.72 -12.60
N GLU A 283 -0.18 -7.48 -13.61
CA GLU A 283 -0.80 -8.77 -13.94
C GLU A 283 -0.53 -9.84 -12.88
N ALA A 284 0.66 -9.86 -12.27
CA ALA A 284 0.96 -10.73 -11.14
C ALA A 284 0.18 -10.29 -9.88
N ALA A 285 0.15 -8.99 -9.58
CA ALA A 285 -0.62 -8.45 -8.46
C ALA A 285 -2.12 -8.79 -8.57
N ALA A 286 -2.69 -8.63 -9.76
CA ALA A 286 -4.08 -8.98 -10.07
C ALA A 286 -4.40 -10.45 -9.82
N ARG A 287 -3.56 -11.37 -10.33
CA ARG A 287 -3.72 -12.81 -10.08
C ARG A 287 -3.57 -13.16 -8.60
N TRP A 288 -2.71 -12.44 -7.90
CA TRP A 288 -2.49 -12.63 -6.46
C TRP A 288 -3.69 -12.16 -5.62
N VAL A 289 -4.26 -10.98 -5.87
CA VAL A 289 -5.41 -10.50 -5.09
C VAL A 289 -6.72 -11.20 -5.47
N GLU A 290 -6.84 -11.74 -6.69
CA GLU A 290 -8.03 -12.46 -7.17
C GLU A 290 -8.39 -13.66 -6.27
N GLN A 291 -7.40 -14.31 -5.65
CA GLN A 291 -7.65 -15.44 -4.75
C GLN A 291 -8.48 -15.07 -3.50
N PHE A 292 -8.56 -13.77 -3.17
CA PHE A 292 -9.33 -13.24 -2.04
C PHE A 292 -10.63 -12.55 -2.48
N ALA A 293 -11.02 -12.65 -3.75
CA ALA A 293 -12.23 -12.00 -4.24
C ALA A 293 -13.48 -12.43 -3.44
N GLY A 294 -14.33 -11.46 -3.09
CA GLY A 294 -15.50 -11.65 -2.24
C GLY A 294 -15.22 -11.67 -0.73
N GLN A 295 -13.96 -11.59 -0.30
CA GLN A 295 -13.62 -11.40 1.11
C GLN A 295 -13.60 -9.91 1.45
N ALA A 296 -14.36 -9.49 2.47
CA ALA A 296 -14.49 -8.08 2.84
C ALA A 296 -13.14 -7.42 3.20
N TYR A 297 -12.20 -8.17 3.79
CA TYR A 297 -10.86 -7.65 4.11
C TYR A 297 -10.02 -7.36 2.86
N ALA A 298 -10.31 -7.98 1.72
CA ALA A 298 -9.55 -7.82 0.49
C ALA A 298 -10.11 -6.74 -0.45
N ASP A 299 -11.28 -6.18 -0.15
CA ASP A 299 -11.96 -5.21 -1.01
C ASP A 299 -11.05 -4.03 -1.41
N ARG A 300 -10.27 -3.50 -0.44
CA ARG A 300 -9.33 -2.39 -0.67
C ARG A 300 -8.16 -2.78 -1.57
N ALA A 301 -7.57 -3.96 -1.34
CA ALA A 301 -6.46 -4.43 -2.16
C ALA A 301 -6.88 -4.65 -3.62
N ILE A 302 -8.10 -5.16 -3.85
CA ILE A 302 -8.66 -5.34 -5.21
C ILE A 302 -8.90 -3.98 -5.87
N GLU A 303 -9.47 -3.02 -5.14
CA GLU A 303 -9.62 -1.64 -5.62
C GLU A 303 -8.26 -1.04 -6.01
N GLU A 304 -7.27 -1.14 -5.12
CA GLU A 304 -5.93 -0.58 -5.30
C GLU A 304 -5.23 -1.15 -6.55
N VAL A 305 -5.27 -2.48 -6.75
CA VAL A 305 -4.72 -3.09 -7.98
C VAL A 305 -5.45 -2.56 -9.22
N GLY A 306 -6.77 -2.45 -9.16
CA GLY A 306 -7.59 -1.95 -10.28
C GLY A 306 -7.29 -0.51 -10.65
N ASP A 307 -7.15 0.36 -9.64
CA ASP A 307 -6.85 1.79 -9.79
C ASP A 307 -5.45 2.02 -10.38
N GLU A 308 -4.42 1.48 -9.71
CA GLU A 308 -3.02 1.63 -10.10
C GLU A 308 -2.71 0.97 -11.47
N TRP A 309 -3.35 -0.16 -11.78
CA TRP A 309 -3.22 -0.75 -13.11
C TRP A 309 -3.90 0.13 -14.16
N ALA A 310 -5.07 0.71 -13.84
CA ALA A 310 -5.79 1.55 -14.79
C ALA A 310 -5.09 2.87 -15.13
N GLU A 311 -4.25 3.41 -14.23
CA GLU A 311 -3.39 4.55 -14.55
C GLU A 311 -2.48 4.26 -15.76
N ARG A 312 -2.04 3.00 -15.91
CA ARG A 312 -1.11 2.55 -16.95
C ARG A 312 -1.87 2.00 -18.17
N ASP A 313 -2.75 1.03 -17.92
CA ASP A 313 -3.54 0.32 -18.91
C ASP A 313 -4.98 0.07 -18.41
N PRO A 314 -5.88 1.06 -18.60
CA PRO A 314 -7.26 0.96 -18.12
C PRO A 314 -8.06 -0.16 -18.79
N ALA A 315 -7.75 -0.52 -20.04
CA ALA A 315 -8.46 -1.59 -20.73
C ALA A 315 -8.15 -2.95 -20.10
N SER A 316 -6.87 -3.22 -19.80
CA SER A 316 -6.46 -4.46 -19.13
C SER A 316 -6.98 -4.55 -17.70
N ALA A 317 -6.91 -3.46 -16.94
CA ALA A 317 -7.44 -3.40 -15.57
C ALA A 317 -8.96 -3.69 -15.53
N VAL A 318 -9.74 -3.06 -16.41
CA VAL A 318 -11.18 -3.31 -16.51
C VAL A 318 -11.48 -4.74 -16.95
N ASN A 319 -10.75 -5.27 -17.94
CA ASN A 319 -10.93 -6.66 -18.37
C ASN A 319 -10.70 -7.64 -17.21
N TRP A 320 -9.67 -7.41 -16.39
CA TRP A 320 -9.45 -8.22 -15.19
C TRP A 320 -10.59 -8.08 -14.18
N LEU A 321 -10.96 -6.85 -13.83
CA LEU A 321 -12.04 -6.58 -12.87
C LEU A 321 -13.37 -7.20 -13.29
N GLU A 322 -13.70 -7.24 -14.58
CA GLU A 322 -14.92 -7.90 -15.06
C GLU A 322 -14.91 -9.44 -14.92
N THR A 323 -13.73 -10.05 -14.74
CA THR A 323 -13.58 -11.52 -14.68
C THR A 323 -13.52 -12.09 -13.27
N ILE A 324 -13.19 -11.28 -12.26
CA ILE A 324 -13.10 -11.74 -10.86
C ILE A 324 -14.49 -11.91 -10.23
N GLN A 325 -14.57 -12.58 -9.08
CA GLN A 325 -15.83 -12.80 -8.37
C GLN A 325 -16.52 -11.46 -8.03
N GLU A 326 -17.83 -11.42 -8.28
CA GLU A 326 -18.64 -10.24 -7.98
C GLU A 326 -18.60 -9.90 -6.49
N GLY A 327 -18.47 -8.61 -6.19
CA GLY A 327 -18.37 -8.14 -4.81
C GLY A 327 -18.05 -6.66 -4.72
N ARG A 328 -17.85 -6.21 -3.49
CA ARG A 328 -17.57 -4.80 -3.19
C ARG A 328 -16.21 -4.37 -3.75
N GLY A 329 -15.15 -5.16 -3.57
CA GLY A 329 -13.83 -4.89 -4.14
C GLY A 329 -13.85 -4.74 -5.66
N GLN A 330 -14.51 -5.65 -6.38
CA GLN A 330 -14.72 -5.54 -7.84
C GLN A 330 -15.45 -4.24 -8.20
N SER A 331 -16.55 -3.93 -7.52
CA SER A 331 -17.34 -2.74 -7.80
C SER A 331 -16.55 -1.45 -7.55
N MET A 332 -15.75 -1.41 -6.49
CA MET A 332 -14.86 -0.28 -6.17
C MET A 332 -13.75 -0.14 -7.20
N GLY A 333 -13.08 -1.24 -7.56
CA GLY A 333 -12.07 -1.27 -8.62
C GLY A 333 -12.61 -0.81 -9.97
N LEU A 334 -13.79 -1.27 -10.39
CA LEU A 334 -14.41 -0.82 -11.66
C LEU A 334 -14.72 0.68 -11.62
N HIS A 335 -15.27 1.17 -10.51
CA HIS A 335 -15.52 2.60 -10.34
C HIS A 335 -14.22 3.42 -10.48
N SER A 336 -13.13 3.02 -9.83
CA SER A 336 -11.86 3.74 -9.90
C SER A 336 -11.21 3.62 -11.30
N ALA A 337 -11.15 2.41 -11.85
CA ALA A 337 -10.58 2.15 -13.18
C ALA A 337 -11.29 2.91 -14.32
N PHE A 338 -12.63 3.01 -14.29
CA PHE A 338 -13.37 3.82 -15.27
C PHE A 338 -13.22 5.32 -15.04
N GLY A 339 -12.95 5.76 -13.81
CA GLY A 339 -12.55 7.13 -13.51
C GLY A 339 -11.21 7.48 -14.18
N GLU A 340 -10.21 6.64 -14.03
CA GLU A 340 -8.89 6.81 -14.67
C GLU A 340 -8.96 6.68 -16.19
N TRP A 341 -9.74 5.73 -16.71
CA TRP A 341 -9.95 5.64 -18.15
C TRP A 341 -10.61 6.91 -18.70
N ALA A 342 -11.66 7.41 -18.05
CA ALA A 342 -12.35 8.63 -18.47
C ALA A 342 -11.45 9.87 -18.41
N GLN A 343 -10.48 9.90 -17.49
CA GLN A 343 -9.49 10.97 -17.43
C GLN A 343 -8.58 11.00 -18.65
N ARG A 344 -8.20 9.83 -19.16
CA ARG A 344 -7.28 9.69 -20.29
C ARG A 344 -7.99 9.72 -21.65
N ASP A 345 -9.09 8.99 -21.76
CA ASP A 345 -9.88 8.83 -22.97
C ASP A 345 -11.38 8.58 -22.62
N PRO A 346 -12.15 9.66 -22.43
CA PRO A 346 -13.57 9.53 -22.09
C PRO A 346 -14.42 9.00 -23.25
N VAL A 347 -13.94 9.02 -24.50
CA VAL A 347 -14.68 8.40 -25.61
C VAL A 347 -14.57 6.89 -25.50
N ALA A 348 -13.35 6.35 -25.42
CA ALA A 348 -13.13 4.91 -25.33
C ALA A 348 -13.77 4.31 -24.06
N ALA A 349 -13.67 5.00 -22.93
CA ALA A 349 -14.33 4.56 -21.69
C ALA A 349 -15.87 4.51 -21.84
N GLY A 350 -16.47 5.54 -22.46
CA GLY A 350 -17.91 5.58 -22.71
C GLY A 350 -18.37 4.47 -23.68
N GLU A 351 -17.62 4.23 -24.76
CA GLU A 351 -17.88 3.13 -25.70
C GLU A 351 -17.83 1.78 -25.00
N ARG A 352 -16.85 1.57 -24.11
CA ARG A 352 -16.77 0.35 -23.30
C ARG A 352 -17.99 0.17 -22.42
N ILE A 353 -18.42 1.20 -21.69
CA ILE A 353 -19.62 1.17 -20.83
C ILE A 353 -20.89 0.87 -21.65
N SER A 354 -21.01 1.44 -22.85
CA SER A 354 -22.12 1.16 -23.76
C SER A 354 -22.16 -0.28 -24.25
N SER A 355 -21.03 -0.99 -24.26
CA SER A 355 -20.95 -2.41 -24.60
C SER A 355 -21.26 -3.36 -23.43
N MET A 356 -21.27 -2.85 -22.20
CA MET A 356 -21.58 -3.64 -21.00
C MET A 356 -23.08 -3.92 -20.89
N GLU A 357 -23.42 -5.12 -20.44
CA GLU A 357 -24.81 -5.46 -20.09
C GLU A 357 -25.26 -4.71 -18.83
N ARG A 358 -26.58 -4.46 -18.71
CA ARG A 358 -27.13 -3.86 -17.49
C ARG A 358 -26.86 -4.78 -16.30
N SER A 359 -26.06 -4.28 -15.37
CA SER A 359 -25.48 -5.06 -14.29
C SER A 359 -24.91 -4.12 -13.20
N PRO A 360 -24.69 -4.61 -11.97
CA PRO A 360 -23.98 -3.84 -10.94
C PRO A 360 -22.60 -3.34 -11.39
N GLN A 361 -21.89 -4.11 -12.22
CA GLN A 361 -20.60 -3.74 -12.80
C GLN A 361 -20.71 -2.53 -13.70
N ARG A 362 -21.73 -2.51 -14.58
CA ARG A 362 -22.00 -1.36 -15.45
C ARG A 362 -22.37 -0.12 -14.64
N ASP A 363 -23.15 -0.28 -13.57
CA ASP A 363 -23.52 0.81 -12.68
C ASP A 363 -22.28 1.41 -11.97
N ALA A 364 -21.36 0.55 -11.50
CA ALA A 364 -20.08 0.98 -10.93
C ALA A 364 -19.22 1.74 -11.95
N ALA A 365 -19.10 1.21 -13.18
CA ALA A 365 -18.39 1.82 -14.28
C ALA A 365 -18.95 3.22 -14.63
N ILE A 366 -20.28 3.34 -14.74
CA ILE A 366 -20.97 4.61 -14.97
C ILE A 366 -20.70 5.58 -13.82
N GLY A 367 -20.74 5.11 -12.57
CA GLY A 367 -20.45 5.94 -11.39
C GLY A 367 -19.07 6.58 -11.46
N GLY A 368 -18.04 5.79 -11.76
CA GLY A 368 -16.66 6.24 -11.92
C GLY A 368 -16.49 7.22 -13.08
N PHE A 369 -17.00 6.83 -14.24
CA PHE A 369 -16.98 7.64 -15.45
C PHE A 369 -17.68 8.99 -15.26
N SER A 370 -18.94 8.96 -14.80
CA SER A 370 -19.76 10.14 -14.54
C SER A 370 -19.09 11.09 -13.56
N ARG A 371 -18.51 10.56 -12.47
CA ARG A 371 -17.75 11.35 -11.51
C ARG A 371 -16.59 12.08 -12.19
N ARG A 372 -15.79 11.39 -13.01
CA ARG A 372 -14.63 12.03 -13.66
C ARG A 372 -15.04 13.11 -14.66
N ILE A 373 -16.00 12.81 -15.53
CA ILE A 373 -16.40 13.76 -16.57
C ILE A 373 -17.19 14.95 -15.99
N SER A 374 -17.77 14.82 -14.79
CA SER A 374 -18.54 15.91 -14.17
C SER A 374 -17.76 17.20 -13.93
N TYR A 375 -16.43 17.11 -13.78
CA TYR A 375 -15.57 18.28 -13.65
C TYR A 375 -15.47 19.10 -14.95
N ASP A 376 -15.56 18.44 -16.10
CA ASP A 376 -15.39 19.03 -17.43
C ASP A 376 -16.72 19.23 -18.17
N ASP A 377 -17.71 18.36 -17.95
CA ASP A 377 -19.07 18.43 -18.48
C ASP A 377 -20.09 17.82 -17.48
N PRO A 378 -20.61 18.63 -16.54
CA PRO A 378 -21.59 18.15 -15.57
C PRO A 378 -22.94 17.77 -16.20
N GLY A 379 -23.28 18.31 -17.38
CA GLY A 379 -24.52 17.95 -18.08
C GLY A 379 -24.45 16.52 -18.61
N ALA A 380 -23.38 16.19 -19.33
CA ALA A 380 -23.13 14.82 -19.78
C ALA A 380 -23.01 13.84 -18.60
N ALA A 381 -22.38 14.25 -17.49
CA ALA A 381 -22.30 13.43 -16.29
C ALA A 381 -23.68 13.10 -15.71
N ILE A 382 -24.62 14.04 -15.69
CA ILE A 382 -26.00 13.83 -15.27
C ILE A 382 -26.71 12.83 -16.19
N GLU A 383 -26.53 12.93 -17.52
CA GLU A 383 -27.11 11.98 -18.47
C GLU A 383 -26.62 10.55 -18.23
N TRP A 384 -25.31 10.38 -18.06
CA TRP A 384 -24.73 9.08 -17.70
C TRP A 384 -25.23 8.57 -16.34
N ALA A 385 -25.23 9.41 -15.31
CA ALA A 385 -25.70 9.03 -13.98
C ALA A 385 -27.17 8.59 -13.97
N ASN A 386 -28.02 9.18 -14.82
CA ASN A 386 -29.41 8.76 -14.97
C ASN A 386 -29.57 7.34 -15.52
N SER A 387 -28.56 6.82 -16.21
CA SER A 387 -28.56 5.47 -16.79
C SER A 387 -28.12 4.35 -15.83
N ILE A 388 -27.75 4.71 -14.59
CA ILE A 388 -27.49 3.77 -13.49
C ILE A 388 -28.81 3.12 -13.07
N ALA A 389 -28.84 1.79 -12.97
CA ALA A 389 -30.03 1.04 -12.62
C ALA A 389 -30.33 1.07 -11.11
N ASP A 390 -29.30 0.94 -10.27
CA ASP A 390 -29.44 1.02 -8.81
C ASP A 390 -29.77 2.46 -8.36
N ASP A 391 -30.92 2.62 -7.67
CA ASP A 391 -31.44 3.92 -7.23
C ASP A 391 -30.47 4.66 -6.30
N SER A 392 -29.81 3.94 -5.39
CA SER A 392 -28.87 4.52 -4.44
C SER A 392 -27.63 5.06 -5.15
N SER A 393 -27.04 4.26 -6.04
CA SER A 393 -25.88 4.64 -6.83
C SER A 393 -26.18 5.77 -7.82
N ARG A 394 -27.36 5.74 -8.46
CA ARG A 394 -27.87 6.82 -9.30
C ARG A 394 -28.01 8.12 -8.52
N THR A 395 -28.64 8.07 -7.35
CA THR A 395 -28.80 9.25 -6.48
C THR A 395 -27.46 9.86 -6.09
N ARG A 396 -26.47 9.02 -5.70
CA ARG A 396 -25.11 9.48 -5.36
C ARG A 396 -24.42 10.13 -6.56
N ALA A 397 -24.46 9.50 -7.73
CA ALA A 397 -23.83 10.01 -8.95
C ALA A 397 -24.47 11.33 -9.42
N LEU A 398 -25.81 11.40 -9.45
CA LEU A 398 -26.55 12.62 -9.79
C LEU A 398 -26.28 13.76 -8.80
N THR A 399 -26.21 13.45 -7.50
CA THR A 399 -25.85 14.45 -6.49
C THR A 399 -24.47 15.03 -6.77
N HIS A 400 -23.47 14.18 -7.06
CA HIS A 400 -22.11 14.64 -7.37
C HIS A 400 -22.08 15.49 -8.64
N ALA A 401 -22.68 15.01 -9.74
CA ALA A 401 -22.71 15.73 -11.00
C ALA A 401 -23.47 17.07 -10.87
N GLY A 402 -24.57 17.08 -10.13
CA GLY A 402 -25.32 18.30 -9.78
C GLY A 402 -24.52 19.30 -8.96
N GLN A 403 -23.70 18.84 -8.01
CA GLN A 403 -22.78 19.71 -7.26
C GLN A 403 -21.73 20.34 -8.18
N GLN A 404 -21.18 19.60 -9.15
CA GLN A 404 -20.28 20.19 -10.15
C GLN A 404 -21.02 21.16 -11.07
N LEU A 405 -22.25 20.84 -11.47
CA LEU A 405 -23.12 21.76 -12.20
C LEU A 405 -23.29 23.05 -11.42
N PHE A 406 -23.61 22.99 -10.12
CA PHE A 406 -23.80 24.17 -9.28
C PHE A 406 -22.53 25.03 -9.18
N ARG A 407 -21.36 24.39 -9.02
CA ARG A 407 -20.07 25.09 -8.96
C ARG A 407 -19.74 25.81 -10.27
N ARG A 408 -20.15 25.26 -11.41
CA ARG A 408 -19.87 25.80 -12.75
C ARG A 408 -20.94 26.80 -13.22
N ASP A 409 -22.21 26.46 -13.02
CA ASP A 409 -23.40 27.22 -13.40
C ASP A 409 -24.51 26.98 -12.37
N ARG A 410 -24.56 27.90 -11.40
CA ARG A 410 -25.54 27.87 -10.32
C ARG A 410 -26.99 27.94 -10.82
N ALA A 411 -27.28 28.78 -11.82
CA ALA A 411 -28.65 28.96 -12.30
C ALA A 411 -29.14 27.70 -13.02
N ALA A 412 -28.26 27.05 -13.80
CA ALA A 412 -28.58 25.77 -14.42
C ALA A 412 -28.84 24.67 -13.37
N ALA A 413 -28.04 24.62 -12.30
CA ALA A 413 -28.25 23.66 -11.21
C ALA A 413 -29.56 23.90 -10.45
N GLU A 414 -29.89 25.16 -10.13
CA GLU A 414 -31.16 25.53 -9.48
C GLU A 414 -32.37 25.19 -10.36
N ALA A 415 -32.26 25.33 -11.68
CA ALA A 415 -33.31 24.91 -12.60
C ALA A 415 -33.43 23.38 -12.70
N TRP A 416 -32.29 22.68 -12.78
CA TRP A 416 -32.25 21.22 -12.91
C TRP A 416 -32.73 20.49 -11.65
N VAL A 417 -32.37 20.98 -10.45
CA VAL A 417 -32.65 20.26 -9.20
C VAL A 417 -34.14 20.02 -8.98
N GLY A 418 -34.99 20.97 -9.39
CA GLY A 418 -36.45 20.89 -9.24
C GLY A 418 -37.12 19.82 -10.10
N SER A 419 -36.46 19.38 -11.19
CA SER A 419 -36.94 18.31 -12.07
C SER A 419 -36.06 17.04 -12.02
N SER A 420 -35.03 17.02 -11.17
CA SER A 420 -34.04 15.94 -11.08
C SER A 420 -34.58 14.61 -10.55
N GLY A 421 -35.72 14.61 -9.85
CA GLY A 421 -36.25 13.42 -9.17
C GLY A 421 -35.44 12.99 -7.92
N LEU A 422 -34.43 13.76 -7.52
CA LEU A 422 -33.63 13.49 -6.32
C LEU A 422 -34.46 13.63 -5.04
N PRO A 423 -34.17 12.85 -3.98
CA PRO A 423 -34.79 13.07 -2.66
C PRO A 423 -34.40 14.45 -2.10
N PRO A 424 -35.23 15.07 -1.24
CA PRO A 424 -35.00 16.43 -0.74
C PRO A 424 -33.60 16.67 -0.14
N GLU A 425 -33.06 15.68 0.56
CA GLU A 425 -31.70 15.76 1.14
C GLU A 425 -30.62 15.88 0.05
N ALA A 426 -30.74 15.12 -1.03
CA ALA A 426 -29.82 15.18 -2.17
C ALA A 426 -29.98 16.48 -2.96
N GLN A 427 -31.21 17.00 -3.12
CA GLN A 427 -31.44 18.32 -3.71
C GLN A 427 -30.74 19.42 -2.90
N GLN A 428 -30.86 19.38 -1.58
CA GLN A 428 -30.18 20.32 -0.69
C GLN A 428 -28.65 20.19 -0.79
N ALA A 429 -28.13 18.97 -0.88
CA ALA A 429 -26.70 18.70 -1.04
C ALA A 429 -26.14 19.20 -2.38
N VAL A 430 -26.95 19.21 -3.45
CA VAL A 430 -26.60 19.81 -4.74
C VAL A 430 -26.46 21.33 -4.61
N LEU A 431 -27.42 21.98 -3.95
CA LEU A 431 -27.47 23.44 -3.81
C LEU A 431 -26.50 24.00 -2.77
N ASN A 432 -26.04 23.16 -1.83
CA ASN A 432 -25.05 23.51 -0.83
C ASN A 432 -23.86 22.55 -0.89
N PRO A 433 -23.07 22.58 -1.98
CA PRO A 433 -21.92 21.70 -2.10
C PRO A 433 -20.89 22.00 -1.02
N PRO A 434 -20.20 20.98 -0.46
CA PRO A 434 -19.11 21.22 0.48
C PRO A 434 -18.03 22.10 -0.19
N GLN A 435 -17.50 23.06 0.58
CA GLN A 435 -16.40 23.91 0.14
C GLN A 435 -15.22 23.02 -0.23
N GLY A 436 -14.74 23.12 -1.47
CA GLY A 436 -13.58 22.34 -1.91
C GLY A 436 -12.39 22.66 -1.02
N ARG A 437 -11.71 21.63 -0.49
CA ARG A 437 -10.37 21.81 0.08
C ARG A 437 -9.51 22.37 -1.04
N ARG A 438 -9.09 23.64 -0.93
CA ARG A 438 -8.03 24.19 -1.78
C ARG A 438 -6.82 23.29 -1.58
N ARG A 439 -6.47 22.50 -2.60
CA ARG A 439 -5.18 21.80 -2.67
C ARG A 439 -4.11 22.79 -3.07
#